data_AF-A0AAX2CI15-F1
#
_entry.id   AF-A0AAX2CI15-F1
#
_cell.length_a   1.000
_cell.length_b   1.000
_cell.length_c   1.000
_cell.angle_alpha   90.00
_cell.angle_beta   90.00
_cell.angle_gamma   90.00
#
_symmetry.space_group_name_H-M   'P 1'
#
loop_
_entity.id
_entity.type
_entity.pdbx_description
1 polymer ?
#
loop_
_entity_poly.entity_id
_entity_poly.type
_entity_poly.pdbx_seq_one_letter_code
_entity_poly.pdbx_strand_id
1 'polypeptide(L)' 'MKHKKTIVEHKDSPFNKVPLITKLTSDGHVSLTKDSLTVTKQGEKRKEKITKQQYLNLLHAIFDIRL' A
#
# COMPACT_ATOMS: atom_id res chain seq x y z
N MET A 1 -6.72 23.28 4.56
CA MET A 1 -6.20 21.99 5.03
C MET A 1 -7.09 21.35 6.13
N LYS A 2 -8.43 21.30 5.97
CA LYS A 2 -9.35 20.84 7.04
C LYS A 2 -9.56 19.31 7.11
N HIS A 3 -9.26 18.57 6.04
CA HIS A 3 -9.55 17.12 5.95
C HIS A 3 -8.45 16.21 6.52
N LYS A 4 -7.20 16.69 6.63
CA LYS A 4 -6.09 15.88 7.18
C LYS A 4 -6.37 15.45 8.62
N LYS A 5 -6.89 16.34 9.46
CA LYS A 5 -7.19 16.04 10.87
C LYS A 5 -8.17 14.88 10.99
N THR A 6 -9.27 14.91 10.22
CA THR A 6 -10.24 13.81 10.17
C THR A 6 -9.61 12.51 9.68
N ILE A 7 -8.78 12.54 8.64
CA ILE A 7 -8.13 11.32 8.12
C ILE A 7 -7.17 10.71 9.15
N VAL A 8 -6.45 11.52 9.91
CA VAL A 8 -5.47 11.06 10.90
C VAL A 8 -6.16 10.60 12.19
N GLU A 9 -7.16 11.34 12.68
CA GLU A 9 -7.68 11.15 14.03
C GLU A 9 -9.02 10.40 14.09
N HIS A 10 -9.84 10.42 13.03
CA HIS A 10 -11.18 9.83 13.10
C HIS A 10 -11.09 8.32 13.33
N LYS A 11 -11.86 7.82 14.31
CA LYS A 11 -11.87 6.40 14.69
C LYS A 11 -12.21 5.46 13.53
N ASP A 12 -13.01 5.92 12.57
CA ASP A 12 -13.44 5.12 11.41
C ASP A 12 -12.66 5.45 10.14
N SER A 13 -11.58 6.24 10.23
CA SER A 13 -10.73 6.50 9.06
C SER A 13 -10.06 5.20 8.61
N PRO A 14 -10.15 4.84 7.31
CA PRO A 14 -9.48 3.64 6.80
C PRO A 14 -7.96 3.80 6.70
N PHE A 15 -7.44 5.03 6.75
CA PHE A 15 -6.03 5.34 6.52
C PHE A 15 -5.17 5.39 7.78
N ASN A 16 -5.78 5.28 8.98
CA ASN A 16 -5.05 5.31 10.26
C ASN A 16 -5.02 3.94 10.99
N LYS A 17 -5.37 2.85 10.29
CA LYS A 17 -5.42 1.49 10.86
C LYS A 17 -4.20 0.66 10.53
N VAL A 18 -3.84 0.64 9.26
CA VAL A 18 -2.72 -0.14 8.72
C VAL A 18 -2.06 0.61 7.57
N PRO A 19 -0.77 0.36 7.28
CA PRO A 19 -0.13 0.89 6.08
C PRO A 19 -0.86 0.45 4.81
N LEU A 20 -1.13 1.42 3.94
CA LEU A 20 -1.67 1.21 2.61
C LEU A 20 -0.90 2.09 1.64
N ILE A 21 -0.21 1.46 0.69
CA ILE A 21 0.58 2.13 -0.34
C ILE A 21 0.08 1.61 -1.68
N THR A 22 -0.12 2.51 -2.64
CA THR A 22 -0.51 2.14 -4.01
C THR A 22 0.22 3.01 -5.02
N LYS A 23 0.55 2.43 -6.17
CA LYS A 23 1.24 3.11 -7.28
C LYS A 23 0.73 2.57 -8.60
N LEU A 24 0.46 3.46 -9.54
CA LEU A 24 0.17 3.09 -10.92
C LEU A 24 1.43 2.52 -11.59
N THR A 25 1.25 1.55 -12.46
CA THR A 25 2.28 1.05 -13.39
C THR A 25 1.83 1.38 -14.82
N SER A 26 2.70 1.15 -15.80
CA SER A 26 2.36 1.37 -17.22
C SER A 26 1.17 0.52 -17.71
N ASP A 27 0.89 -0.59 -17.02
CA ASP A 27 -0.07 -1.63 -17.42
C ASP A 27 -1.07 -2.01 -16.31
N GLY A 28 -1.14 -1.21 -15.24
CA GLY A 28 -2.03 -1.47 -14.10
C GLY A 28 -1.65 -0.71 -12.84
N HIS A 29 -1.65 -1.41 -11.70
CA HIS A 29 -1.27 -0.84 -10.41
C HIS A 29 -0.77 -1.90 -9.44
N VAL A 30 0.04 -1.46 -8.48
CA VAL A 30 0.54 -2.28 -7.38
C VAL A 30 0.14 -1.66 -6.06
N SER A 31 -0.38 -2.47 -5.15
CA SER A 31 -0.76 -2.07 -3.80
C SER A 31 -0.05 -2.93 -2.75
N LEU A 32 0.53 -2.29 -1.75
CA LEU A 32 1.24 -2.90 -0.64
C LEU A 32 0.54 -2.57 0.67
N THR A 33 0.29 -3.60 1.45
CA THR A 33 -0.16 -3.52 2.85
C THR A 33 0.87 -4.22 3.72
N LYS A 34 0.75 -4.12 5.05
CA LYS A 34 1.63 -4.84 5.98
C LYS A 34 1.76 -6.34 5.68
N ASP A 35 0.67 -6.98 5.25
CA ASP A 35 0.58 -8.44 5.19
C ASP A 35 0.46 -8.98 3.75
N SER A 36 0.31 -8.10 2.74
CA SER A 36 0.22 -8.56 1.35
C SER A 36 0.66 -7.55 0.30
N LEU A 37 1.19 -8.09 -0.80
CA LEU A 37 1.40 -7.41 -2.07
C LEU A 37 0.27 -7.80 -3.02
N THR A 38 -0.36 -6.83 -3.66
CA THR A 38 -1.36 -7.03 -4.70
C THR A 38 -0.90 -6.35 -5.98
N VAL A 39 -0.79 -7.11 -7.05
CA VAL A 39 -0.44 -6.62 -8.38
C VAL A 39 -1.64 -6.82 -9.29
N THR A 40 -2.10 -5.72 -9.90
CA THR A 40 -3.13 -5.76 -10.94
C THR A 40 -2.48 -5.35 -12.26
N LYS A 41 -2.54 -6.21 -13.27
CA LYS A 41 -1.98 -5.96 -14.60
C LYS A 41 -2.95 -6.47 -15.65
N GLN A 42 -3.28 -5.63 -16.64
CA GLN A 42 -4.15 -6.00 -17.77
C GLN A 42 -5.49 -6.67 -17.34
N GLY A 43 -6.07 -6.25 -16.22
CA GLY A 43 -7.31 -6.82 -15.67
C GLY A 43 -7.13 -8.06 -14.80
N GLU A 44 -5.96 -8.69 -14.80
CA GLU A 44 -5.64 -9.79 -13.90
C GLU A 44 -5.09 -9.29 -12.57
N LYS A 45 -5.51 -9.94 -11.48
CA LYS A 45 -5.12 -9.58 -10.11
C LYS A 45 -4.46 -10.75 -9.41
N ARG A 46 -3.22 -10.54 -8.96
CA ARG A 46 -2.47 -11.49 -8.11
C ARG A 46 -2.25 -10.89 -6.73
N LYS A 47 -2.52 -11.68 -5.68
CA LYS A 47 -2.30 -11.28 -4.29
C LYS A 47 -1.44 -12.31 -3.58
N GLU A 48 -0.41 -11.83 -2.89
CA GLU A 48 0.55 -12.66 -2.16
C GLU A 48 0.68 -12.20 -0.73
N LYS A 49 0.74 -13.15 0.21
CA LYS A 49 1.09 -12.85 1.60
C LYS A 49 2.58 -12.54 1.70
N ILE A 50 2.94 -11.62 2.56
CA ILE A 50 4.33 -11.22 2.78
C ILE A 50 4.65 -11.20 4.27
N THR A 51 5.94 -11.34 4.58
CA THR A 51 6.50 -11.13 5.91
C THR A 51 6.84 -9.66 6.13
N LYS A 52 7.09 -9.29 7.40
CA LYS A 52 7.56 -7.95 7.76
C LYS A 52 8.87 -7.57 7.04
N GLN A 53 9.81 -8.51 6.89
CA GLN A 53 11.07 -8.24 6.20
C GLN A 53 10.84 -7.99 4.70
N GLN A 54 9.96 -8.77 4.07
CA GLN A 54 9.57 -8.56 2.68
C GLN A 54 8.86 -7.21 2.50
N TYR A 55 8.01 -6.80 3.45
CA TYR A 55 7.36 -5.49 3.39
C TYR A 55 8.37 -4.34 3.27
N LEU A 56 9.41 -4.31 4.12
CA LEU A 56 10.43 -3.25 4.07
C LEU A 56 11.19 -3.25 2.75
N ASN A 57 11.56 -4.44 2.26
CA ASN A 57 12.27 -4.58 0.99
C ASN A 57 11.40 -4.12 -0.20
N LEU A 58 10.13 -4.51 -0.22
CA LEU A 58 9.17 -4.16 -1.27
C LEU A 58 8.81 -2.68 -1.26
N LEU A 59 8.73 -2.07 -0.07
CA LEU A 59 8.45 -0.64 0.08
C LEU A 59 9.52 0.19 -0.64
N HIS A 60 10.79 -0.17 -0.49
CA HIS A 60 11.87 0.46 -1.22
C HIS A 60 11.89 0.05 -2.70
N ALA A 61 11.87 -1.25 -3.01
CA ALA A 61 12.05 -1.73 -4.38
C ALA A 61 10.93 -1.32 -5.34
N ILE A 62 9.68 -1.23 -4.87
CA ILE A 62 8.52 -0.90 -5.71
C ILE A 62 8.14 0.57 -5.59
N PHE A 63 8.24 1.17 -4.40
CA PHE A 63 7.71 2.52 -4.15
C PHE A 63 8.79 3.58 -3.92
N ASP A 64 10.07 3.19 -3.88
CA ASP A 64 11.19 4.08 -3.57
C ASP A 64 11.04 4.80 -2.23
N ILE A 65 10.42 4.12 -1.26
CA ILE A 65 10.21 4.63 0.10
C ILE A 65 11.13 3.88 1.06
N ARG A 66 11.92 4.63 1.83
CA ARG A 66 12.69 4.12 2.98
C ARG A 66 12.10 4.68 4.27
N LEU A 67 11.98 3.83 5.28
CA LEU A 67 11.49 4.19 6.62
C LEU A 67 12.64 4.48 7.57
#